data_AF-A0A532F499-F1
#
_entry.id   AF-A0A532F499-F1
#
_cell.length_a   1.000
_cell.length_b   1.000
_cell.length_c   1.000
_cell.angle_alpha   90.00
_cell.angle_beta   90.00
_cell.angle_gamma   90.00
#
_symmetry.space_group_name_H-M   'P 1'
#
loop_
_entity.id
_entity.type
_entity.pdbx_description
1 polymer ?
#
loop_
_entity_poly.entity_id
_entity_poly.type
_entity_poly.pdbx_seq_one_letter_code
_entity_poly.pdbx_strand_id
1 'polypeptide(L)'
;MKSFAMVLFVGVASLFSSGCGVYMAFTQPPRIDTEALESGGLARDVVIERLGAPKSSVKNADGIREDTFEYYEGSSSGWKIGRGIFHLVADIFTIALWEVVATPTEYGLRGDKITALATFDNTDRLTSFRVLGRETKPLEKRHAAQSTAS
;
A
#
# COMPACT_ATOMS: atom_id res chain seq x y z
N MET A 1 -31.69 -24.00 -23.75
CA MET A 1 -30.54 -23.56 -24.59
C MET A 1 -30.05 -22.16 -24.23
N LYS A 2 -30.92 -21.12 -24.20
CA LYS A 2 -30.51 -19.73 -23.88
C LYS A 2 -29.88 -19.57 -22.48
N SER A 3 -30.49 -20.12 -21.43
CA SER A 3 -29.91 -20.06 -20.07
C SER A 3 -28.60 -20.82 -19.92
N PHE A 4 -28.42 -21.92 -20.66
CA PHE A 4 -27.19 -22.72 -20.59
C PHE A 4 -26.03 -21.99 -21.28
N ALA A 5 -26.28 -21.37 -22.43
CA ALA A 5 -25.31 -20.51 -23.11
C ALA A 5 -24.96 -19.27 -22.26
N MET A 6 -25.93 -18.70 -21.53
CA MET A 6 -25.70 -17.57 -20.63
C MET A 6 -24.86 -17.96 -19.41
N VAL A 7 -25.15 -19.09 -18.76
CA VAL A 7 -24.34 -19.60 -17.63
C VAL A 7 -22.92 -19.93 -18.08
N LEU A 8 -22.76 -20.54 -19.25
CA LEU A 8 -21.45 -20.82 -19.83
C LEU A 8 -20.68 -19.53 -20.12
N PHE A 9 -21.34 -18.53 -20.70
CA PHE A 9 -20.72 -17.23 -20.99
C PHE A 9 -20.27 -16.51 -19.70
N VAL A 10 -21.11 -16.50 -18.67
CA VAL A 10 -20.77 -15.91 -17.37
C VAL A 10 -19.60 -16.66 -16.72
N GLY A 11 -19.65 -18.00 -16.67
CA GLY A 11 -18.56 -18.79 -16.09
C GLY A 11 -17.23 -18.60 -16.83
N VAL A 12 -17.25 -18.53 -18.15
CA VAL A 12 -16.05 -18.25 -18.96
C VAL A 12 -15.54 -16.82 -18.71
N ALA A 13 -16.42 -15.83 -18.64
CA ALA A 13 -16.05 -14.45 -18.34
C ALA A 13 -15.41 -14.29 -16.95
N SER A 14 -15.93 -15.00 -15.93
CA SER A 14 -15.41 -14.97 -14.56
C SER A 14 -13.97 -15.51 -14.46
N LEU A 15 -13.59 -16.47 -15.30
CA LEU A 15 -12.23 -17.01 -15.33
C LEU A 15 -11.21 -15.97 -15.80
N PHE A 16 -11.59 -15.08 -16.74
CA PHE A 16 -10.71 -14.01 -17.24
C PHE A 16 -10.47 -12.89 -16.23
N SER A 17 -11.28 -12.79 -15.17
CA SER A 17 -11.14 -11.78 -14.11
C SER A 17 -10.60 -12.34 -12.79
N SER A 18 -10.18 -13.61 -12.77
CA SER A 18 -9.77 -14.30 -11.54
C SER A 18 -8.41 -13.85 -10.99
N GLY A 19 -8.25 -13.86 -9.66
CA GLY A 19 -6.98 -13.68 -8.97
C GLY A 19 -6.54 -12.24 -8.71
N CYS A 20 -7.32 -11.23 -9.11
CA CYS A 20 -7.03 -9.82 -8.87
C CYS A 20 -7.00 -9.50 -7.37
N GLY A 21 -8.04 -9.86 -6.62
CA GLY A 21 -8.12 -9.64 -5.18
C GLY A 21 -7.02 -10.41 -4.43
N VAL A 22 -6.77 -11.66 -4.83
CA VAL A 22 -5.69 -12.49 -4.28
C VAL A 22 -4.33 -11.80 -4.43
N TYR A 23 -4.00 -11.37 -5.65
CA TYR A 23 -2.76 -10.68 -5.96
C TYR A 23 -2.64 -9.37 -5.17
N MET A 24 -3.69 -8.55 -5.17
CA MET A 24 -3.70 -7.26 -4.46
C MET A 24 -3.49 -7.44 -2.95
N ALA A 25 -4.09 -8.46 -2.34
CA ALA A 25 -3.87 -8.78 -0.94
C ALA A 25 -2.41 -9.17 -0.68
N PHE A 26 -1.86 -10.14 -1.41
CA PHE A 26 -0.49 -10.61 -1.17
C PHE A 26 0.59 -9.56 -1.48
N THR A 27 0.34 -8.69 -2.46
CA THR A 27 1.26 -7.61 -2.86
C THR A 27 1.06 -6.31 -2.11
N GLN A 28 0.21 -6.28 -1.08
CA GLN A 28 0.14 -5.11 -0.21
C GLN A 28 1.53 -4.81 0.38
N PRO A 29 1.92 -3.52 0.40
CA PRO A 29 3.15 -3.06 1.02
C PRO A 29 3.25 -3.58 2.47
N PRO A 30 4.46 -3.91 2.94
CA PRO A 30 4.66 -4.24 4.35
C PRO A 30 4.46 -3.00 5.22
N ARG A 31 3.94 -3.19 6.43
CA ARG A 31 3.89 -2.12 7.44
C ARG A 31 5.33 -1.64 7.70
N ILE A 32 5.53 -0.32 7.63
CA ILE A 32 6.80 0.32 7.96
C ILE A 32 6.85 0.61 9.45
N ASP A 33 7.96 0.28 10.08
CA ASP A 33 8.27 0.68 11.45
C ASP A 33 8.75 2.14 11.45
N THR A 34 7.85 3.06 11.78
CA THR A 34 8.13 4.48 11.84
C THR A 34 8.91 4.87 13.10
N GLU A 35 8.81 4.10 14.19
CA GLU A 35 9.51 4.40 15.45
C GLU A 35 11.03 4.33 15.24
N ALA A 36 11.51 3.32 14.52
CA ALA A 36 12.93 3.20 14.17
C ALA A 36 13.43 4.30 13.20
N LEU A 37 12.54 4.88 12.39
CA LEU A 37 12.88 6.03 11.53
C LEU A 37 12.91 7.33 12.34
N GLU A 38 11.97 7.49 13.26
CA GLU A 38 11.86 8.64 14.14
C GLU A 38 12.98 8.69 15.19
N SER A 39 13.48 7.53 15.64
CA SER A 39 14.63 7.45 16.57
C SER A 39 15.95 7.93 15.97
N GLY A 40 16.05 8.00 14.63
CA GLY A 40 17.27 8.40 13.93
C GLY A 40 18.40 7.35 13.97
N GLY A 41 19.58 7.73 13.50
CA GLY A 41 20.83 6.94 13.52
C GLY A 41 20.96 5.87 12.43
N LEU A 42 19.88 5.55 11.71
CA LEU A 42 19.91 4.62 10.59
C LEU A 42 20.80 5.14 9.47
N ALA A 43 21.59 4.24 8.87
CA ALA A 43 22.34 4.56 7.67
C ALA A 43 21.38 4.75 6.48
N ARG A 44 21.75 5.63 5.56
CA ARG A 44 20.91 6.01 4.42
C ARG A 44 20.48 4.84 3.55
N ASP A 45 21.37 3.87 3.34
CA ASP A 45 21.08 2.63 2.60
C ASP A 45 19.98 1.81 3.27
N VAL A 46 19.97 1.71 4.60
CA VAL A 46 18.90 1.05 5.36
C VAL A 46 17.58 1.80 5.23
N VAL A 47 17.59 3.13 5.21
CA VAL A 47 16.37 3.92 4.98
C VAL A 47 15.83 3.69 3.57
N ILE A 48 16.71 3.62 2.56
CA ILE A 48 16.34 3.32 1.16
C ILE A 48 15.81 1.89 1.01
N GLU A 49 16.41 0.92 1.69
CA GLU A 49 15.92 -0.46 1.70
C GLU A 49 14.48 -0.53 2.23
N ARG A 50 14.17 0.25 3.27
CA ARG A 50 12.85 0.27 3.90
C ARG A 50 11.79 1.03 3.09
N LEU A 51 12.16 2.19 2.54
CA LEU A 51 11.21 3.14 1.93
C LEU A 51 11.22 3.12 0.39
N GLY A 52 12.19 2.43 -0.21
CA GLY A 52 12.48 2.51 -1.64
C GLY A 52 13.40 3.68 -1.99
N ALA A 53 13.65 3.86 -3.30
CA ALA A 53 14.48 4.96 -3.77
C ALA A 53 13.82 6.32 -3.48
N PRO A 54 14.60 7.35 -3.10
CA PRO A 54 14.05 8.67 -2.84
C PRO A 54 13.52 9.30 -4.15
N LYS A 55 12.40 10.01 -4.05
CA LYS A 55 11.83 10.79 -5.14
C LYS A 55 12.71 12.00 -5.50
N SER A 56 13.37 12.58 -4.50
CA SER A 56 14.36 13.64 -4.67
C SER A 56 15.42 13.54 -3.60
N SER A 57 16.66 13.90 -3.93
CA SER A 57 17.79 13.97 -3.00
C SER A 57 18.53 15.29 -3.23
N VAL A 58 18.62 16.14 -2.22
CA VAL A 58 19.38 17.40 -2.25
C VAL A 58 20.52 17.31 -1.23
N LYS A 59 21.74 17.70 -1.61
CA LYS A 59 22.87 17.80 -0.69
C LYS A 59 23.33 19.25 -0.62
N ASN A 60 23.40 19.82 0.57
CA ASN A 60 23.83 21.20 0.77
C ASN A 60 25.37 21.31 0.83
N ALA A 61 25.87 22.56 0.92
CA ALA A 61 27.31 22.84 0.99
C ALA A 61 27.99 22.26 2.24
N ASP A 62 27.26 22.13 3.34
CA ASP A 62 27.74 21.54 4.61
C ASP A 62 27.78 20.01 4.58
N GLY A 63 27.37 19.41 3.46
CA GLY A 63 27.32 17.97 3.27
C GLY A 63 26.11 17.29 3.88
N ILE A 64 25.17 18.04 4.46
CA ILE A 64 23.87 17.55 4.91
C ILE A 64 23.03 17.17 3.68
N ARG A 65 22.34 16.04 3.76
CA ARG A 65 21.48 15.54 2.69
C ARG A 65 20.03 15.51 3.14
N GLU A 66 19.14 15.92 2.26
CA GLU A 66 17.70 15.80 2.43
C GLU A 66 17.13 14.93 1.31
N ASP A 67 16.53 13.81 1.69
CA ASP A 67 15.85 12.91 0.78
C ASP A 67 14.34 12.94 1.03
N THR A 68 13.58 13.14 -0.05
CA THR A 68 12.12 13.02 -0.02
C THR A 68 11.73 11.62 -0.47
N PHE A 69 10.99 10.91 0.36
CA PHE A 69 10.47 9.57 0.09
C PHE A 69 8.96 9.60 -0.15
N GLU A 70 8.49 8.73 -1.03
CA GLU A 70 7.07 8.41 -1.19
C GLU A 70 6.88 6.91 -1.06
N TYR A 71 6.07 6.50 -0.10
CA TYR A 71 5.77 5.09 0.16
C TYR A 71 4.31 4.92 0.57
N TYR A 72 3.80 3.69 0.50
CA TYR A 72 2.44 3.39 0.95
C TYR A 72 2.48 2.82 2.36
N GLU A 73 1.52 3.22 3.18
CA GLU A 73 1.31 2.56 4.46
C GLU A 73 0.86 1.12 4.22
N GLY A 74 1.58 0.19 4.84
CA GLY A 74 1.42 -1.23 4.55
C GLY A 74 0.68 -2.02 5.62
N SER A 75 0.42 -3.29 5.29
CA SER A 75 -0.20 -4.27 6.17
C SER A 75 0.86 -5.15 6.85
N SER A 76 0.52 -5.70 8.02
CA SER A 76 1.34 -6.75 8.61
C SER A 76 1.35 -8.01 7.73
N SER A 77 2.45 -8.75 7.74
CA SER A 77 2.61 -9.95 6.90
C SER A 77 1.51 -10.98 7.13
N GLY A 78 1.15 -11.24 8.39
CA GLY A 78 0.06 -12.17 8.72
C GLY A 78 -1.30 -11.71 8.19
N TRP A 79 -1.60 -10.42 8.29
CA TRP A 79 -2.88 -9.88 7.82
C TRP A 79 -3.03 -9.97 6.29
N LYS A 80 -2.00 -9.59 5.54
CA LYS A 80 -2.05 -9.64 4.08
C LYS A 80 -2.06 -11.08 3.54
N ILE A 81 -1.33 -11.99 4.19
CA ILE A 81 -1.32 -13.42 3.83
C ILE A 81 -2.68 -14.05 4.13
N GLY A 82 -3.25 -13.80 5.31
CA GLY A 82 -4.54 -14.34 5.70
C GLY A 82 -5.66 -13.94 4.73
N ARG A 83 -5.72 -12.67 4.33
CA ARG A 83 -6.67 -12.21 3.32
C ARG A 83 -6.42 -12.83 1.95
N GLY A 84 -5.17 -12.90 1.49
CA GLY A 84 -4.84 -13.54 0.20
C GLY A 84 -5.31 -15.00 0.13
N ILE A 85 -5.08 -15.78 1.20
CA ILE A 85 -5.58 -17.16 1.30
C ILE A 85 -7.11 -17.19 1.30
N PHE A 86 -7.75 -16.32 2.07
CA PHE A 86 -9.21 -16.24 2.11
C PHE A 86 -9.82 -15.94 0.74
N HIS A 87 -9.30 -14.94 0.02
CA HIS A 87 -9.74 -14.60 -1.34
C HIS A 87 -9.58 -15.80 -2.28
N LEU A 88 -8.43 -16.49 -2.24
CA LEU A 88 -8.16 -17.65 -3.08
C LEU A 88 -9.18 -18.78 -2.84
N VAL A 89 -9.45 -19.08 -1.57
CA VAL A 89 -10.43 -20.11 -1.19
C VAL A 89 -11.83 -19.70 -1.66
N ALA A 90 -12.23 -18.44 -1.43
CA ALA A 90 -13.52 -17.94 -1.85
C ALA A 90 -13.69 -17.94 -3.38
N ASP A 91 -12.64 -17.63 -4.15
CA ASP A 91 -12.67 -17.73 -5.61
C ASP A 91 -12.93 -19.16 -6.07
N ILE A 92 -12.29 -20.17 -5.46
CA ILE A 92 -12.54 -21.58 -5.80
C ILE A 92 -14.00 -21.97 -5.51
N PHE A 93 -14.52 -21.60 -4.34
CA PHE A 93 -15.90 -21.94 -3.95
C PHE A 93 -16.96 -21.22 -4.77
N THR A 94 -16.64 -20.05 -5.32
CA THR A 94 -17.59 -19.21 -6.08
C THR A 94 -17.33 -19.19 -7.58
N ILE A 95 -16.39 -20.01 -8.07
CA ILE A 95 -15.96 -20.02 -9.49
C ILE A 95 -15.58 -18.59 -9.93
N ALA A 96 -14.70 -17.95 -9.16
CA ALA A 96 -14.18 -16.58 -9.34
C ALA A 96 -15.23 -15.44 -9.31
N LEU A 97 -16.48 -15.70 -8.92
CA LEU A 97 -17.47 -14.64 -8.72
C LEU A 97 -17.14 -13.74 -7.52
N TRP A 98 -16.37 -14.24 -6.56
CA TRP A 98 -15.92 -13.48 -5.39
C TRP A 98 -15.09 -12.25 -5.74
N GLU A 99 -14.45 -12.21 -6.91
CA GLU A 99 -13.66 -11.07 -7.38
C GLU A 99 -14.46 -9.76 -7.49
N VAL A 100 -15.78 -9.85 -7.70
CA VAL A 100 -16.69 -8.68 -7.70
C VAL A 100 -16.68 -7.96 -6.35
N VAL A 101 -16.42 -8.68 -5.26
CA VAL A 101 -16.32 -8.14 -3.90
C VAL A 101 -14.86 -7.98 -3.49
N ALA A 102 -14.00 -8.97 -3.77
CA ALA A 102 -12.61 -8.99 -3.34
C ALA A 102 -11.80 -7.83 -3.90
N THR A 103 -11.82 -7.63 -5.22
CA THR A 103 -11.03 -6.60 -5.88
C THR A 103 -11.33 -5.18 -5.35
N PRO A 104 -12.59 -4.70 -5.28
CA PRO A 104 -12.86 -3.38 -4.72
C PRO A 104 -12.56 -3.30 -3.22
N THR A 105 -12.75 -4.38 -2.46
CA THR A 105 -12.38 -4.45 -1.04
C THR A 105 -10.87 -4.23 -0.88
N GLU A 106 -10.05 -4.94 -1.64
CA GLU A 106 -8.60 -4.79 -1.60
C GLU A 106 -8.12 -3.43 -2.09
N TYR A 107 -8.79 -2.85 -3.09
CA TYR A 107 -8.54 -1.46 -3.49
C TYR A 107 -8.81 -0.50 -2.32
N GLY A 108 -9.89 -0.74 -1.56
CA GLY A 108 -10.27 0.00 -0.36
C GLY A 108 -9.32 -0.20 0.82
N LEU A 109 -8.68 -1.36 0.94
CA LEU A 109 -7.76 -1.71 2.03
C LEU A 109 -6.30 -1.33 1.77
N ARG A 110 -5.93 -0.85 0.57
CA ARG A 110 -4.59 -0.29 0.33
C ARG A 110 -4.33 0.90 1.28
N GLY A 111 -3.19 1.00 1.94
CA GLY A 111 -2.93 2.17 2.80
C GLY A 111 -2.75 3.47 2.02
N ASP A 112 -2.67 4.57 2.78
CA ASP A 112 -2.43 5.89 2.24
C ASP A 112 -1.02 6.02 1.65
N LYS A 113 -0.88 6.91 0.67
CA LYS A 113 0.43 7.29 0.17
C LYS A 113 1.00 8.38 1.08
N ILE A 114 2.16 8.10 1.65
CA ILE A 114 2.88 8.98 2.59
C ILE A 114 4.03 9.64 1.85
N THR A 115 4.19 10.95 2.02
CA THR A 115 5.38 11.69 1.64
C THR A 115 6.16 12.06 2.90
N ALA A 116 7.44 11.71 2.96
CA ALA A 116 8.29 11.99 4.11
C ALA A 116 9.62 12.62 3.69
N LEU A 117 10.19 13.43 4.57
CA LEU A 117 11.51 14.04 4.44
C LEU A 117 12.45 13.39 5.46
N ALA A 118 13.55 12.84 4.97
CA ALA A 118 14.64 12.33 5.79
C ALA A 118 15.85 13.26 5.64
N THR A 119 16.40 13.71 6.76
CA THR A 119 17.63 14.50 6.79
C THR A 119 18.76 13.60 7.27
N PHE A 120 19.88 13.61 6.56
CA PHE A 120 21.09 12.87 6.88
C PHE A 120 22.26 13.81 7.12
N ASP A 121 23.13 13.45 8.04
CA ASP A 121 24.38 14.15 8.26
C ASP A 121 25.40 13.90 7.14
N ASN A 122 26.59 14.49 7.28
CA ASN A 122 27.70 14.36 6.33
C ASN A 122 28.28 12.93 6.24
N THR A 123 27.89 12.03 7.14
CA THR A 123 28.23 10.60 7.13
C THR A 123 27.09 9.72 6.63
N ASP A 124 26.04 10.31 6.04
CA ASP A 124 24.83 9.65 5.56
C ASP A 124 24.09 8.88 6.69
N ARG A 125 24.08 9.43 7.92
CA ARG A 125 23.28 8.94 9.05
C ARG A 125 22.04 9.79 9.25
N LEU A 126 20.90 9.14 9.45
CA LEU A 126 19.60 9.77 9.63
C LEU A 126 19.60 10.60 10.92
N THR A 127 19.33 11.89 10.82
CA THR A 127 19.23 12.81 11.97
C THR A 127 17.80 13.24 12.24
N SER A 128 16.93 13.24 11.21
CA SER A 128 15.53 13.62 11.33
C SER A 128 14.70 12.89 10.28
N PHE A 129 13.52 12.44 10.68
CA PHE A 129 12.49 11.90 9.78
C PHE A 129 11.17 12.62 10.05
N ARG A 130 10.55 13.21 9.02
CA ARG A 130 9.31 13.98 9.15
C ARG A 130 8.33 13.61 8.05
N VAL A 131 7.09 13.29 8.42
CA VAL A 131 6.00 13.11 7.45
C VAL A 131 5.53 14.49 6.97
N LEU A 132 5.62 14.74 5.67
CA LEU A 132 5.18 15.98 5.02
C LEU A 132 3.69 15.96 4.69
N GLY A 133 3.13 14.79 4.37
CA GLY A 133 1.73 14.67 4.04
C GLY A 133 1.27 13.23 3.82
N ARG A 134 -0.06 13.04 3.91
CA ARG A 134 -0.75 11.80 3.55
C ARG A 134 -1.75 12.10 2.44
N GLU A 135 -1.61 11.45 1.30
CA GLU A 135 -2.63 11.44 0.27
C GLU A 135 -3.67 10.39 0.66
N THR A 136 -4.66 10.83 1.43
CA THR A 136 -5.78 9.98 1.84
C THR A 136 -6.70 9.71 0.65
N LYS A 137 -7.33 8.53 0.61
CA LYS A 137 -8.22 8.17 -0.49
C LYS A 137 -9.41 9.15 -0.60
N PRO A 138 -9.90 9.43 -1.82
CA PRO A 138 -11.02 10.36 -2.02
C PRO A 138 -12.28 10.04 -1.22
N LEU A 139 -12.55 8.76 -0.94
CA LEU A 139 -13.73 8.32 -0.18
C LEU A 139 -13.62 8.67 1.31
N GLU A 140 -12.44 8.57 1.90
CA GLU A 140 -12.24 8.93 3.32
C GLU A 140 -12.19 10.44 3.53
N LYS A 141 -11.70 11.22 2.56
CA LYS A 141 -11.77 12.70 2.60
C LYS A 141 -13.20 13.21 2.77
N ARG A 142 -14.19 12.55 2.16
CA ARG A 142 -15.60 12.96 2.25
C ARG A 142 -16.20 12.66 3.62
N HIS A 143 -15.90 11.49 4.19
CA HIS A 143 -16.40 11.11 5.52
C HIS A 143 -15.76 11.95 6.64
N ALA A 144 -14.45 12.23 6.54
CA ALA A 144 -13.77 13.11 7.50
C ALA A 144 -14.37 14.53 7.50
N ALA A 145 -14.61 15.09 6.30
CA ALA A 145 -15.22 16.41 6.14
C ALA A 145 -16.68 16.47 6.64
N GLN A 146 -17.42 15.37 6.55
CA GLN A 146 -18.79 15.29 7.07
C GLN A 146 -18.84 15.14 8.61
N SER A 147 -17.86 14.48 9.24
CA SER A 147 -17.83 14.33 10.70
C SER A 147 -17.39 15.59 11.46
N THR A 148 -16.66 16.50 10.80
CA THR A 148 -16.26 17.80 11.36
C THR A 148 -17.32 18.89 11.20
N ALA A 149 -18.42 18.58 10.50
CA ALA A 149 -19.51 19.52 10.20
C ALA A 149 -20.80 19.23 11.02
N SER A 150 -20.73 18.33 12.02
CA SER A 150 -21.83 17.98 12.93
C SER A 150 -21.59 18.48 14.35
#